data_AF-A0A8S3T154-F1
#
_entry.id   AF-A0A8S3T154-F1
#
_cell.length_a   1.000
_cell.length_b   1.000
_cell.length_c   1.000
_cell.angle_alpha   90.00
_cell.angle_beta   90.00
_cell.angle_gamma   90.00
#
_symmetry.space_group_name_H-M   'P 1'
#
loop_
_entity.id
_entity.type
_entity.pdbx_description
1 polymer ?
#
loop_
_entity_poly.entity_id
_entity_poly.type
_entity_poly.pdbx_seq_one_letter_code
_entity_poly.pdbx_strand_id
1 'polypeptide(L)'
;MFCRSNRTTNNRTKTQQNQNQQHQDVMSSLSIQPLLTTFQYYVPVTFISVEVNVKNIESVTLEVERYIKPQEATESLVSFKLSEKVDSSIFKLIFVPSGDLIPVISNLQIEVCYGVERLAMFLHLFFCFSVIICFAGISVDGQCSGKRCGECIVSGPNCLWCKQKNYNETRCAVEATLRSNGCSSGDIVRHPVASITKIKDAPLQDGGVGVEPIQLQPQEVKIRLVPNKLFRWTFKYRVAENFPVDIYFLVDPSYTMRNLRTQLANLADDIGTSIRNLTTDFRFGYGTSMDKVTLPYTHTTPEYLQNPCPGDSSLTCAPPHSFLHRLNLTNNVQAFREAVRATETTANRDKTEGLLDGVMQVAVCGTQ
;
A
#
# COMPACT_ATOMS: atom_id res chain seq x y z
N MET A 1 0.19 -29.42 -44.60
CA MET A 1 0.22 -29.20 -46.07
C MET A 1 -0.94 -28.27 -46.39
N PHE A 2 -0.67 -27.14 -47.08
CA PHE A 2 -1.61 -26.13 -47.63
C PHE A 2 -2.50 -25.37 -46.62
N CYS A 3 -2.36 -24.08 -46.28
CA CYS A 3 -2.04 -22.80 -46.96
C CYS A 3 -3.09 -22.25 -47.96
N ARG A 4 -3.41 -20.96 -47.73
CA ARG A 4 -3.96 -19.88 -48.60
C ARG A 4 -5.47 -19.81 -48.84
N SER A 5 -6.10 -18.67 -49.13
CA SER A 5 -5.84 -17.20 -49.07
C SER A 5 -6.84 -16.53 -50.04
N ASN A 6 -7.44 -15.38 -49.67
CA ASN A 6 -7.63 -14.14 -50.47
C ASN A 6 -8.83 -13.33 -49.91
N ARG A 7 -8.67 -12.07 -49.46
CA ARG A 7 -8.60 -10.79 -50.23
C ARG A 7 -9.83 -10.61 -51.13
N THR A 8 -10.56 -9.49 -51.21
CA THR A 8 -10.50 -8.05 -50.84
C THR A 8 -11.90 -7.51 -51.26
N THR A 9 -12.53 -6.47 -50.69
CA THR A 9 -12.36 -5.05 -51.08
C THR A 9 -13.24 -4.12 -50.21
N ASN A 10 -12.78 -2.86 -50.12
CA ASN A 10 -13.33 -1.68 -49.47
C ASN A 10 -14.76 -1.26 -49.87
N ASN A 11 -15.46 -0.59 -48.95
CA ASN A 11 -15.95 0.78 -49.19
C ASN A 11 -16.20 1.56 -47.87
N ARG A 12 -15.58 2.75 -47.78
CA ARG A 12 -15.95 3.88 -46.91
C ARG A 12 -17.36 4.37 -47.34
N THR A 13 -18.25 4.98 -46.55
CA THR A 13 -18.06 6.12 -45.63
C THR A 13 -19.40 6.45 -44.93
N LYS A 14 -19.33 6.89 -43.66
CA LYS A 14 -20.10 7.96 -42.96
C LYS A 14 -20.73 7.56 -41.63
N THR A 15 -20.03 8.02 -40.59
CA THR A 15 -20.52 8.85 -39.47
C THR A 15 -21.81 8.42 -38.76
N GLN A 16 -21.66 7.92 -37.53
CA GLN A 16 -22.33 8.50 -36.36
C GLN A 16 -21.59 8.10 -35.08
N GLN A 17 -21.24 9.13 -34.31
CA GLN A 17 -20.76 9.04 -32.94
C GLN A 17 -21.87 8.51 -32.03
N ASN A 18 -21.52 7.64 -31.09
CA ASN A 18 -21.83 7.77 -29.66
C ASN A 18 -21.21 6.55 -28.94
N GLN A 19 -20.13 6.79 -28.20
CA GLN A 19 -20.15 6.91 -26.74
C GLN A 19 -20.47 5.57 -26.07
N ASN A 20 -19.41 4.86 -25.69
CA ASN A 20 -19.25 4.16 -24.42
C ASN A 20 -17.99 3.29 -24.52
N GLN A 21 -16.85 3.84 -24.13
CA GLN A 21 -15.67 3.03 -23.83
C GLN A 21 -15.23 3.35 -22.41
N GLN A 22 -15.30 2.29 -21.61
CA GLN A 22 -15.11 2.23 -20.17
C GLN A 22 -13.76 2.86 -19.76
N HIS A 23 -13.81 3.78 -18.80
CA HIS A 23 -12.68 3.98 -17.89
C HIS A 23 -12.61 2.74 -16.99
N GLN A 24 -11.74 1.78 -17.34
CA GLN A 24 -11.30 0.76 -16.40
C GLN A 24 -10.20 1.38 -15.52
N ASP A 25 -10.52 1.60 -14.24
CA ASP A 25 -9.54 1.94 -13.21
C ASP A 25 -8.59 0.74 -13.03
N VAL A 26 -7.34 0.89 -13.48
CA VAL A 26 -6.28 -0.11 -13.24
C VAL A 26 -5.66 0.18 -11.87
N MET A 27 -6.12 -0.52 -10.84
CA MET A 27 -5.44 -0.61 -9.55
C MET A 27 -4.24 -1.56 -9.69
N SER A 28 -3.01 -1.07 -9.46
CA SER A 28 -1.82 -1.91 -9.34
C SER A 28 -1.38 -2.01 -7.88
N SER A 29 -1.31 -3.23 -7.34
CA SER A 29 -0.77 -3.53 -6.00
C SER A 29 0.62 -4.14 -6.13
N LEU A 30 1.61 -3.60 -5.43
CA LEU A 30 3.00 -4.10 -5.43
C LEU A 30 3.39 -4.55 -4.00
N SER A 31 3.83 -5.81 -3.85
CA SER A 31 4.31 -6.40 -2.59
C SER A 31 5.84 -6.55 -2.66
N ILE A 32 6.58 -6.03 -1.68
CA ILE A 32 8.06 -6.02 -1.67
C ILE A 32 8.59 -6.85 -0.48
N GLN A 33 9.44 -7.84 -0.77
CA GLN A 33 10.26 -8.57 0.21
C GLN A 33 11.65 -7.92 0.39
N PRO A 34 12.36 -8.13 1.52
CA PRO A 34 13.59 -7.41 1.83
C PRO A 34 14.77 -7.96 1.03
N LEU A 35 14.89 -7.53 -0.23
CA LEU A 35 16.15 -7.48 -0.96
C LEU A 35 16.19 -6.15 -1.70
N LEU A 36 17.33 -5.44 -1.62
CA LEU A 36 17.63 -4.26 -2.44
C LEU A 36 17.29 -4.58 -3.90
N THR A 37 16.14 -4.13 -4.36
CA THR A 37 15.69 -4.32 -5.74
C THR A 37 15.16 -2.99 -6.25
N THR A 38 15.94 -2.41 -7.17
CA THR A 38 15.53 -1.25 -7.96
C THR A 38 14.61 -1.75 -9.07
N PHE A 39 13.36 -1.32 -9.08
CA PHE A 39 12.44 -1.60 -10.19
C PHE A 39 12.06 -0.30 -10.91
N GLN A 40 12.15 -0.32 -12.25
CA GLN A 40 11.72 0.74 -13.15
C GLN A 40 10.36 0.38 -13.75
N TYR A 41 9.33 1.19 -13.55
CA TYR A 41 8.00 0.99 -14.15
C TYR A 41 7.49 2.29 -14.79
N TYR A 42 6.90 2.15 -15.99
CA TYR A 42 6.21 3.23 -16.70
C TYR A 42 4.72 2.89 -16.77
N VAL A 43 3.90 3.42 -15.85
CA VAL A 43 2.45 3.20 -15.87
C VAL A 43 1.73 4.54 -15.65
N PRO A 44 0.71 4.88 -16.48
CA PRO A 44 -0.20 5.97 -16.15
C PRO A 44 -1.15 5.49 -15.05
N VAL A 45 -0.88 5.86 -13.79
CA VAL A 45 -1.63 5.35 -12.64
C VAL A 45 -2.45 6.46 -11.99
N THR A 46 -3.75 6.21 -11.79
CA THR A 46 -4.63 7.06 -10.98
C THR A 46 -4.32 6.90 -9.48
N PHE A 47 -3.83 5.73 -9.06
CA PHE A 47 -3.45 5.42 -7.69
C PHE A 47 -2.28 4.43 -7.66
N ILE A 48 -1.16 4.79 -7.03
CA ILE A 48 -0.10 3.82 -6.71
C ILE A 48 -0.37 3.28 -5.30
N SER A 49 -0.19 1.98 -5.09
CA SER A 49 -0.21 1.35 -3.77
C SER A 49 1.08 0.56 -3.61
N VAL A 50 1.91 0.95 -2.64
CA VAL A 50 3.11 0.19 -2.29
C VAL A 50 2.96 -0.40 -0.91
N GLU A 51 3.15 -1.72 -0.83
CA GLU A 51 3.17 -2.49 0.40
C GLU A 51 4.62 -2.81 0.77
N VAL A 52 5.04 -2.35 1.95
CA VAL A 52 6.38 -2.59 2.49
C VAL A 52 6.21 -3.40 3.77
N ASN A 53 6.76 -4.62 3.78
CA ASN A 53 6.72 -5.51 4.94
C ASN A 53 8.07 -5.55 5.65
N VAL A 54 8.21 -4.84 6.78
CA VAL A 54 9.47 -4.78 7.52
C VAL A 54 9.26 -4.49 9.02
N LYS A 55 10.04 -5.16 9.88
CA LYS A 55 10.12 -4.90 11.33
C LYS A 55 11.31 -3.99 11.67
N ASN A 56 11.16 -3.12 12.68
CA ASN A 56 12.22 -2.27 13.26
C ASN A 56 12.81 -1.20 12.32
N ILE A 57 11.95 -0.38 11.70
CA ILE A 57 12.39 0.77 10.88
C ILE A 57 12.27 2.05 11.72
N GLU A 58 13.29 2.91 11.69
CA GLU A 58 13.23 4.25 12.30
C GLU A 58 12.70 5.31 11.31
N SER A 59 13.05 5.14 10.03
CA SER A 59 12.61 6.03 8.97
C SER A 59 12.60 5.36 7.60
N VAL A 60 11.66 5.78 6.75
CA VAL A 60 11.54 5.33 5.36
C VAL A 60 11.74 6.54 4.45
N THR A 61 12.58 6.38 3.42
CA THR A 61 12.79 7.40 2.39
C THR A 61 12.08 7.00 1.11
N LEU A 62 11.28 7.92 0.58
CA LEU A 62 10.63 7.79 -0.72
C LEU A 62 11.34 8.66 -1.74
N GLU A 63 11.66 8.06 -2.87
CA GLU A 63 12.16 8.75 -4.05
C GLU A 63 11.08 8.75 -5.13
N VAL A 64 10.62 9.93 -5.53
CA VAL A 64 9.56 10.08 -6.54
C VAL A 64 10.05 10.99 -7.65
N GLU A 65 9.90 10.53 -8.88
CA GLU A 65 10.11 11.33 -10.08
C GLU A 65 8.82 11.42 -10.89
N ARG A 66 8.47 12.64 -11.30
CA ARG A 66 7.36 12.89 -12.24
C ARG A 66 7.91 13.11 -13.64
N TYR A 67 7.45 12.33 -14.61
CA TYR A 67 7.73 12.55 -16.02
C TYR A 67 6.59 13.34 -16.68
N ILE A 68 6.91 14.44 -17.36
CA ILE A 68 5.95 15.21 -18.17
C ILE A 68 6.45 15.24 -19.62
N LYS A 69 5.60 14.80 -20.57
CA LYS A 69 5.88 15.05 -21.99
C LYS A 69 5.84 16.58 -22.24
N PRO A 70 6.79 17.14 -23.01
CA PRO A 70 7.11 18.58 -23.06
C PRO A 70 5.99 19.57 -23.45
N GLN A 71 4.74 19.14 -23.66
CA GLN A 71 3.63 20.01 -24.08
C GLN A 71 2.59 20.36 -23.00
N GLU A 72 2.64 19.77 -21.80
CA GLU A 72 1.65 20.01 -20.73
C GLU A 72 2.31 20.34 -19.39
N ALA A 73 2.86 21.54 -19.26
CA ALA A 73 3.38 22.05 -18.00
C ALA A 73 2.29 22.82 -17.24
N THR A 74 1.50 22.12 -16.44
CA THR A 74 0.71 22.74 -15.37
C THR A 74 1.12 22.18 -14.01
N GLU A 75 1.04 23.03 -13.00
CA GLU A 75 1.21 22.63 -11.60
C GLU A 75 0.16 21.57 -11.28
N SER A 76 0.60 20.37 -10.90
CA SER A 76 -0.29 19.32 -10.42
C SER A 76 0.08 19.08 -8.97
N LEU A 77 -0.87 19.28 -8.07
CA LEU A 77 -0.70 18.96 -6.66
C LEU A 77 -0.85 17.44 -6.52
N VAL A 78 0.01 16.82 -5.71
CA VAL A 78 -0.21 15.44 -5.28
C VAL A 78 -0.40 15.45 -3.76
N SER A 79 -1.53 14.91 -3.32
CA SER A 79 -1.82 14.70 -1.90
C SER A 79 -1.45 13.27 -1.53
N PHE A 80 -0.75 13.12 -0.42
CA PHE A 80 -0.32 11.82 0.07
C PHE A 80 -1.07 11.53 1.37
N LYS A 81 -1.83 10.43 1.37
CA LYS A 81 -2.42 9.89 2.59
C LYS A 81 -1.72 8.58 2.92
N LEU A 82 -1.00 8.60 4.03
CA LEU A 82 -0.40 7.42 4.61
C LEU A 82 -1.49 6.67 5.40
N SER A 83 -1.75 5.42 5.06
CA SER A 83 -2.71 4.57 5.79
C SER A 83 -2.10 3.21 6.06
N GLU A 84 -2.25 2.71 7.27
CA GLU A 84 -1.95 1.31 7.58
C GLU A 84 -3.13 0.42 7.17
N LYS A 85 -2.86 -0.85 6.86
CA LYS A 85 -3.87 -1.92 6.79
C LYS A 85 -3.61 -2.85 7.98
N VAL A 86 -4.70 -3.29 8.62
CA VAL A 86 -4.80 -3.96 9.94
C VAL A 86 -3.94 -5.24 10.13
N ASP A 87 -3.15 -5.67 9.14
CA ASP A 87 -2.27 -6.82 9.29
C ASP A 87 -0.84 -6.35 9.60
N SER A 88 -0.43 -6.59 10.85
CA SER A 88 0.80 -6.10 11.47
C SER A 88 2.03 -6.24 10.54
N SER A 89 2.72 -5.11 10.31
CA SER A 89 3.94 -4.92 9.49
C SER A 89 3.75 -4.44 8.04
N ILE A 90 2.52 -4.18 7.55
CA ILE A 90 2.29 -3.74 6.16
C ILE A 90 1.69 -2.33 6.09
N PHE A 91 2.43 -1.37 5.53
CA PHE A 91 1.94 -0.02 5.27
C PHE A 91 1.43 0.13 3.84
N LYS A 92 0.31 0.86 3.68
CA LYS A 92 -0.25 1.22 2.38
C LYS A 92 -0.04 2.71 2.10
N LEU A 93 0.88 3.00 1.20
CA LEU A 93 1.02 4.35 0.64
C LEU A 93 -0.07 4.59 -0.39
N ILE A 94 -1.00 5.52 -0.14
CA ILE A 94 -2.05 5.89 -1.09
C ILE A 94 -1.70 7.24 -1.72
N PHE A 95 -1.51 7.23 -3.03
CA PHE A 95 -1.22 8.41 -3.83
C PHE A 95 -2.53 8.95 -4.39
N VAL A 96 -2.92 10.17 -4.01
CA VAL A 96 -4.13 10.82 -4.54
C VAL A 96 -3.72 12.08 -5.30
N PRO A 97 -3.79 12.08 -6.64
CA PRO A 97 -3.54 13.29 -7.40
C PRO A 97 -4.63 14.33 -7.09
N SER A 98 -4.21 15.58 -6.90
CA SER A 98 -5.11 16.73 -6.78
C SER A 98 -5.05 17.52 -8.08
N GLY A 99 -5.94 17.21 -9.03
CA GLY A 99 -6.11 17.86 -10.33
C GLY A 99 -6.42 16.88 -11.47
N ASP A 100 -6.85 17.39 -12.62
CA ASP A 100 -7.34 16.60 -13.77
C ASP A 100 -6.24 15.85 -14.57
N LEU A 101 -4.98 15.86 -14.10
CA LEU A 101 -3.84 15.25 -14.78
C LEU A 101 -3.34 14.01 -14.04
N ILE A 102 -3.26 12.88 -14.75
CA ILE A 102 -2.72 11.62 -14.24
C ILE A 102 -1.18 11.76 -14.13
N PRO A 103 -0.59 11.75 -12.92
CA PRO A 103 0.86 11.81 -12.79
C PRO A 103 1.48 10.47 -13.24
N VAL A 104 2.42 10.51 -14.18
CA VAL A 104 3.27 9.35 -14.51
C VAL A 104 4.48 9.39 -13.58
N ILE A 105 4.52 8.47 -12.62
CA ILE A 105 5.68 8.24 -11.75
C ILE A 105 6.60 7.26 -12.48
N SER A 106 7.82 7.70 -12.83
CA SER A 106 8.77 6.91 -13.63
C SER A 106 9.71 6.04 -12.79
N ASN A 107 10.02 6.49 -11.57
CA ASN A 107 10.89 5.81 -10.63
C ASN A 107 10.36 6.02 -9.22
N LEU A 108 10.00 4.92 -8.55
CA LEU A 108 9.68 4.88 -7.13
C LEU A 108 10.66 3.93 -6.44
N GLN A 109 11.57 4.48 -5.65
CA GLN A 109 12.48 3.69 -4.81
C GLN A 109 12.13 3.92 -3.34
N ILE A 110 12.11 2.84 -2.57
CA ILE A 110 11.90 2.86 -1.12
C ILE A 110 13.18 2.38 -0.47
N GLU A 111 13.84 3.28 0.26
CA GLU A 111 14.98 2.94 1.11
C GLU A 111 14.53 2.87 2.56
N VAL A 112 14.82 1.73 3.19
CA VAL A 112 14.55 1.49 4.60
C VAL A 112 15.85 1.67 5.37
N CYS A 113 15.91 2.69 6.22
CA CYS A 113 17.09 2.95 7.03
C CYS A 113 16.96 2.22 8.38
N TYR A 114 17.92 1.34 8.67
CA TYR A 114 18.13 0.76 9.99
C TYR A 114 19.25 1.53 10.68
N GLY A 115 19.13 1.76 12.00
CA GLY A 115 20.16 2.40 12.81
C GLY A 115 21.45 1.58 12.85
N VAL A 116 22.32 1.79 11.87
CA VAL A 116 23.69 1.26 11.87
C VAL A 116 24.64 2.43 11.73
N GLU A 117 25.23 2.82 12.87
CA GLU A 117 26.41 3.66 12.85
C GLU A 117 27.57 2.87 12.21
N ARG A 118 28.12 3.35 11.08
CA ARG A 118 29.58 3.55 10.93
C ARG A 118 29.94 4.26 9.62
N LEU A 119 30.36 5.50 9.81
CA LEU A 119 30.77 6.55 8.87
C LEU A 119 32.16 6.36 8.21
N ALA A 120 32.84 5.22 8.34
CA ALA A 120 34.29 5.20 8.12
C ALA A 120 34.78 4.78 6.72
N MET A 121 33.93 4.23 5.84
CA MET A 121 34.40 3.65 4.56
C MET A 121 34.26 4.56 3.33
N PHE A 122 33.50 5.67 3.44
CA PHE A 122 33.23 6.57 2.32
C PHE A 122 34.29 7.68 2.13
N LEU A 123 35.09 7.98 3.16
CA LEU A 123 36.07 9.07 3.14
C LEU A 123 37.26 8.83 2.20
N HIS A 124 37.71 7.57 2.04
CA HIS A 124 38.85 7.25 1.17
C HIS A 124 38.51 7.17 -0.33
N LEU A 125 37.27 6.79 -0.69
CA LEU A 125 36.81 6.81 -2.07
C LEU A 125 36.50 8.24 -2.56
N PHE A 126 36.00 9.11 -1.68
CA PHE A 126 35.72 10.51 -2.01
C PHE A 126 37.00 11.32 -2.30
N PHE A 127 38.08 11.08 -1.56
CA PHE A 127 39.35 11.77 -1.74
C PHE A 127 40.04 11.43 -3.08
N CYS A 128 39.93 10.17 -3.53
CA CYS A 128 40.41 9.77 -4.84
C CYS A 128 39.54 10.30 -5.99
N PHE A 129 38.22 10.42 -5.79
CA PHE A 129 37.31 10.94 -6.82
C PHE A 129 37.41 12.48 -6.98
N SER A 130 37.67 13.23 -5.89
CA SER A 130 37.86 14.68 -5.96
C SER A 130 39.14 15.09 -6.68
N VAL A 131 40.22 14.28 -6.58
CA VAL A 131 41.48 14.54 -7.27
C VAL A 131 41.36 14.31 -8.79
N ILE A 132 40.49 13.38 -9.23
CA ILE A 132 40.25 13.10 -10.65
C ILE A 132 39.34 14.16 -11.30
N ILE A 133 38.35 14.70 -10.57
CA ILE A 133 37.46 15.75 -11.10
C ILE A 133 38.20 17.09 -11.28
N CYS A 134 39.24 17.37 -10.48
CA CYS A 134 39.97 18.63 -10.56
C CYS A 134 40.81 18.81 -11.85
N PHE A 135 41.05 17.73 -12.61
CA PHE A 135 41.80 17.77 -13.87
C PHE A 135 40.94 17.80 -15.15
N ALA A 136 39.61 17.69 -15.04
CA ALA A 136 38.70 17.84 -16.15
C ALA A 136 37.75 19.01 -15.88
N GLY A 137 38.23 20.23 -16.17
CA GLY A 137 37.38 21.42 -16.25
C GLY A 137 36.43 21.31 -17.45
N ILE A 138 35.42 20.46 -17.36
CA ILE A 138 34.31 20.43 -18.31
C ILE A 138 33.32 21.50 -17.83
N SER A 139 33.43 22.71 -18.36
CA SER A 139 32.29 23.61 -18.40
C SER A 139 31.27 22.97 -19.35
N VAL A 140 30.32 22.22 -18.80
CA VAL A 140 29.10 21.91 -19.54
C VAL A 140 28.36 23.23 -19.65
N ASP A 141 28.65 23.98 -20.71
CA ASP A 141 27.82 25.09 -21.12
C ASP A 141 26.52 24.45 -21.62
N GLY A 142 25.60 24.25 -20.68
CA GLY A 142 24.35 23.56 -20.93
C GLY A 142 23.58 24.38 -21.95
N GLN A 143 23.55 23.92 -23.20
CA GLN A 143 22.89 24.65 -24.26
C GLN A 143 21.38 24.62 -24.01
N CYS A 144 20.89 25.71 -23.40
CA CYS A 144 19.50 25.89 -23.10
C CYS A 144 18.68 25.90 -24.39
N SER A 145 17.61 25.12 -24.43
CA SER A 145 16.79 24.96 -25.62
C SER A 145 15.31 24.92 -25.23
N GLY A 146 14.46 25.52 -26.05
CA GLY A 146 13.03 25.56 -25.78
C GLY A 146 12.38 26.82 -26.37
N LYS A 147 11.24 26.64 -27.05
CA LYS A 147 10.46 27.74 -27.61
C LYS A 147 9.40 28.24 -26.63
N ARG A 148 9.12 27.45 -25.59
CA ARG A 148 8.18 27.76 -24.51
C ARG A 148 8.89 27.75 -23.16
N CYS A 149 8.33 28.47 -22.19
CA CYS A 149 8.86 28.52 -20.82
C CYS A 149 9.02 27.12 -20.21
N GLY A 150 8.00 26.26 -20.32
CA GLY A 150 8.04 24.90 -19.78
C GLY A 150 9.17 24.06 -20.38
N GLU A 151 9.33 24.07 -21.71
CA GLU A 151 10.40 23.37 -22.44
C GLU A 151 11.78 23.86 -22.01
N CYS A 152 11.94 25.18 -21.87
CA CYS A 152 13.20 25.78 -21.45
C CYS A 152 13.63 25.34 -20.05
N ILE A 153 12.69 25.38 -19.10
CA ILE A 153 12.98 25.07 -17.70
C ILE A 153 13.34 23.58 -17.52
N VAL A 154 12.79 22.67 -18.33
CA VAL A 154 13.16 21.24 -18.28
C VAL A 154 14.42 20.91 -19.09
N SER A 155 14.93 21.83 -19.93
CA SER A 155 16.07 21.57 -20.83
C SER A 155 17.41 21.41 -20.11
N GLY A 156 17.57 22.03 -18.94
CA GLY A 156 18.79 21.94 -18.17
C GLY A 156 18.70 22.66 -16.81
N PRO A 157 19.49 22.24 -15.81
CA PRO A 157 19.38 22.73 -14.42
C PRO A 157 19.69 24.22 -14.26
N ASN A 158 20.43 24.82 -15.20
CA ASN A 158 20.83 26.23 -15.18
C ASN A 158 20.04 27.10 -16.18
N CYS A 159 19.09 26.51 -16.92
CA CYS A 159 18.33 27.21 -17.95
C CYS A 159 17.16 27.96 -17.37
N LEU A 160 17.06 29.25 -17.68
CA LEU A 160 16.04 30.17 -17.18
C LEU A 160 15.27 30.77 -18.37
N TRP A 161 14.08 31.30 -18.08
CA TRP A 161 13.23 31.90 -19.12
C TRP A 161 12.92 33.38 -18.86
N CYS A 162 13.12 34.25 -19.85
CA CYS A 162 12.72 35.66 -19.75
C CYS A 162 11.26 35.87 -20.19
N LYS A 163 10.38 36.30 -19.27
CA LYS A 163 8.96 36.59 -19.52
C LYS A 163 8.66 38.05 -19.95
N GLN A 164 9.69 38.90 -20.02
CA GLN A 164 9.55 40.32 -20.37
C GLN A 164 8.89 40.48 -21.76
N LYS A 165 7.85 41.32 -21.87
CA LYS A 165 7.03 41.42 -23.10
C LYS A 165 7.85 41.86 -24.32
N ASN A 166 8.65 42.92 -24.19
CA ASN A 166 9.44 43.51 -25.28
C ASN A 166 10.90 42.99 -25.26
N TYR A 167 11.07 41.67 -25.27
CA TYR A 167 12.38 41.04 -25.25
C TYR A 167 12.66 40.37 -26.60
N ASN A 168 13.65 40.90 -27.32
CA ASN A 168 13.98 40.54 -28.70
C ASN A 168 15.07 39.47 -28.81
N GLU A 169 15.70 39.12 -27.69
CA GLU A 169 16.77 38.13 -27.61
C GLU A 169 16.22 36.73 -27.27
N THR A 170 17.09 35.72 -27.30
CA THR A 170 16.73 34.34 -26.94
C THR A 170 16.21 34.28 -25.50
N ARG A 171 14.94 33.87 -25.33
CA ARG A 171 14.26 33.83 -24.04
C ARG A 171 14.73 32.72 -23.12
N CYS A 172 15.29 31.64 -23.68
CA CYS A 172 15.80 30.50 -22.93
C CYS A 172 17.34 30.54 -22.88
N ALA A 173 17.91 30.87 -21.73
CA ALA A 173 19.36 30.92 -21.56
C ALA A 173 19.74 30.83 -20.07
N VAL A 174 21.04 30.72 -19.79
CA VAL A 174 21.58 30.86 -18.44
C VAL A 174 21.43 32.29 -17.92
N GLU A 175 21.44 32.48 -16.60
CA GLU A 175 21.16 33.77 -15.97
C GLU A 175 22.07 34.90 -16.47
N ALA A 176 23.35 34.61 -16.65
CA ALA A 176 24.33 35.59 -17.12
C ALA A 176 23.95 36.18 -18.48
N THR A 177 23.57 35.32 -19.44
CA THR A 177 23.16 35.71 -20.79
C THR A 177 21.84 36.49 -20.78
N LEU A 178 20.86 36.09 -19.97
CA LEU A 178 19.59 36.83 -19.88
C LEU A 178 19.80 38.23 -19.31
N ARG A 179 20.68 38.38 -18.32
CA ARG A 179 21.02 39.67 -17.72
C ARG A 179 21.81 40.55 -18.68
N SER A 180 22.81 40.00 -19.39
CA SER A 180 23.57 40.75 -20.39
C SER A 180 22.68 41.25 -21.54
N ASN A 181 21.65 40.47 -21.87
CA ASN A 181 20.68 40.77 -22.92
C ASN A 181 19.55 41.70 -22.44
N GLY A 182 19.66 42.26 -21.23
CA GLY A 182 18.73 43.27 -20.71
C GLY A 182 17.41 42.73 -20.16
N CYS A 183 17.33 41.44 -19.81
CA CYS A 183 16.17 40.91 -19.10
C CYS A 183 16.19 41.39 -17.63
N SER A 184 15.10 42.05 -17.21
CA SER A 184 14.95 42.52 -15.83
C SER A 184 14.93 41.34 -14.84
N SER A 185 15.58 41.49 -13.67
CA SER A 185 15.64 40.42 -12.65
C SER A 185 14.26 39.85 -12.27
N GLY A 186 13.22 40.69 -12.21
CA GLY A 186 11.84 40.28 -11.88
C GLY A 186 11.10 39.55 -13.01
N ASP A 187 11.64 39.61 -14.23
CA ASP A 187 11.12 38.93 -15.41
C ASP A 187 11.86 37.63 -15.76
N ILE A 188 12.86 37.26 -14.96
CA ILE A 188 13.54 35.96 -15.08
C ILE A 188 12.71 34.91 -14.32
N VAL A 189 12.11 33.98 -15.06
CA VAL A 189 11.46 32.80 -14.52
C VAL A 189 12.54 31.76 -14.18
N ARG A 190 12.58 31.39 -12.90
CA ARG A 190 13.53 30.42 -12.36
C ARG A 190 12.94 29.01 -12.33
N HIS A 191 13.83 28.04 -12.13
CA HIS A 191 13.43 26.65 -11.86
C HIS A 191 12.43 26.60 -10.70
N PRO A 192 11.31 25.89 -10.85
CA PRO A 192 10.46 25.61 -9.70
C PRO A 192 11.27 24.81 -8.68
N VAL A 193 11.01 25.06 -7.41
CA VAL A 193 11.67 24.37 -6.29
C VAL A 193 10.69 23.33 -5.76
N ALA A 194 11.16 22.09 -5.64
CA ALA A 194 10.37 21.05 -5.01
C ALA A 194 10.19 21.39 -3.53
N SER A 195 8.98 21.26 -3.01
CA SER A 195 8.67 21.66 -1.64
C SER A 195 7.70 20.68 -1.00
N ILE A 196 7.90 20.44 0.28
CA ILE A 196 6.96 19.67 1.10
C ILE A 196 6.29 20.58 2.13
N THR A 197 4.98 20.43 2.27
CA THR A 197 4.19 21.08 3.32
C THR A 197 3.51 19.99 4.11
N LYS A 198 3.75 19.94 5.42
CA LYS A 198 3.09 18.99 6.30
C LYS A 198 1.70 19.51 6.65
N ILE A 199 0.67 18.69 6.43
CA ILE A 199 -0.73 19.02 6.73
C ILE A 199 -1.09 18.45 8.09
N LYS A 200 -0.73 17.19 8.34
CA LYS A 200 -0.95 16.50 9.62
C LYS A 200 0.36 15.86 10.07
N ASP A 201 0.93 16.36 11.18
CA ASP A 201 2.25 15.97 11.70
C ASP A 201 2.21 15.73 13.20
N ALA A 202 1.23 14.96 13.66
CA ALA A 202 1.18 14.52 15.05
C ALA A 202 2.41 13.63 15.36
N PRO A 203 3.01 13.75 16.56
CA PRO A 203 4.13 12.90 16.94
C PRO A 203 3.72 11.44 17.01
N LEU A 204 4.71 10.55 16.88
CA LEU A 204 4.52 9.12 17.13
C LEU A 204 3.99 8.91 18.55
N GLN A 205 3.00 8.04 18.70
CA GLN A 205 2.29 7.80 19.95
C GLN A 205 1.97 6.31 20.09
N ASP A 206 2.17 5.77 21.28
CA ASP A 206 1.74 4.41 21.60
C ASP A 206 0.23 4.31 21.82
N GLY A 207 -0.32 3.14 21.52
CA GLY A 207 -1.74 2.88 21.67
C GLY A 207 -2.10 2.47 23.11
N GLY A 208 -3.35 2.08 23.27
CA GLY A 208 -3.89 1.48 24.48
C GLY A 208 -5.39 1.43 24.43
N VAL A 209 -6.01 1.05 25.56
CA VAL A 209 -7.47 0.88 25.63
C VAL A 209 -8.20 2.15 25.18
N GLY A 210 -8.84 2.10 24.01
CA GLY A 210 -9.56 3.23 23.41
C GLY A 210 -8.68 4.34 22.84
N VAL A 211 -7.38 4.12 22.71
CA VAL A 211 -6.40 5.06 22.14
C VAL A 211 -5.72 4.42 20.94
N GLU A 212 -6.05 4.93 19.75
CA GLU A 212 -5.41 4.51 18.51
C GLU A 212 -3.94 4.99 18.46
N PRO A 213 -2.99 4.10 18.18
CA PRO A 213 -1.58 4.46 18.07
C PRO A 213 -1.31 5.35 16.85
N ILE A 214 -0.33 6.24 16.97
CA ILE A 214 0.21 7.02 15.84
C ILE A 214 1.58 6.43 15.49
N GLN A 215 1.61 5.57 14.49
CA GLN A 215 2.82 4.86 14.07
C GLN A 215 3.58 5.52 12.93
N LEU A 216 2.95 6.48 12.24
CA LEU A 216 3.53 7.20 11.10
C LEU A 216 3.54 8.69 11.36
N GLN A 217 4.66 9.34 11.03
CA GLN A 217 4.81 10.79 11.14
C GLN A 217 5.62 11.35 9.97
N PRO A 218 5.11 12.39 9.26
CA PRO A 218 3.76 12.96 9.33
C PRO A 218 2.70 12.03 8.73
N GLN A 219 1.43 12.26 9.06
CA GLN A 219 0.30 11.47 8.55
C GLN A 219 -0.20 11.98 7.20
N GLU A 220 -0.03 13.28 6.94
CA GLU A 220 -0.48 13.90 5.69
C GLU A 220 0.48 15.00 5.25
N VAL A 221 0.85 14.98 3.97
CA VAL A 221 1.73 15.96 3.35
C VAL A 221 1.25 16.36 1.97
N LYS A 222 1.57 17.60 1.59
CA LYS A 222 1.41 18.14 0.26
C LYS A 222 2.79 18.38 -0.34
N ILE A 223 3.07 17.73 -1.46
CA ILE A 223 4.36 17.83 -2.13
C ILE A 223 4.16 18.55 -3.47
N ARG A 224 5.00 19.55 -3.72
CA ARG A 224 5.17 20.16 -5.05
C ARG A 224 6.39 19.53 -5.69
N LEU A 225 6.18 18.80 -6.78
CA LEU A 225 7.25 18.12 -7.52
C LEU A 225 7.70 18.96 -8.71
N VAL A 226 8.98 18.82 -9.08
CA VAL A 226 9.57 19.42 -10.27
C VAL A 226 9.71 18.33 -11.33
N PRO A 227 9.28 18.56 -12.59
CA PRO A 227 9.37 17.56 -13.64
C PRO A 227 10.81 17.11 -13.89
N ASN A 228 11.00 15.80 -14.12
CA ASN A 228 12.30 15.18 -14.40
C ASN A 228 13.38 15.46 -13.35
N LYS A 229 12.97 15.74 -12.11
CA LYS A 229 13.86 15.82 -10.95
C LYS A 229 13.37 14.85 -9.89
N LEU A 230 14.32 14.07 -9.39
CA LEU A 230 14.12 13.18 -8.25
C LEU A 230 13.88 14.03 -6.99
N PHE A 231 12.77 13.77 -6.32
CA PHE A 231 12.48 14.34 -5.00
C PHE A 231 12.57 13.24 -3.95
N ARG A 232 13.43 13.47 -2.96
CA ARG A 232 13.64 12.55 -1.84
C ARG A 232 13.07 13.16 -0.57
N TRP A 233 12.28 12.37 0.14
CA TRP A 233 11.76 12.77 1.44
C TRP A 233 11.66 11.57 2.38
N THR A 234 11.92 11.83 3.67
CA THR A 234 11.97 10.85 4.73
C THR A 234 10.86 11.09 5.75
N PHE A 235 10.13 10.03 6.10
CA PHE A 235 9.13 10.03 7.16
C PHE A 235 9.53 9.03 8.25
N LYS A 236 8.99 9.24 9.46
CA LYS A 236 9.26 8.39 10.62
C LYS A 236 8.19 7.32 10.73
N TYR A 237 8.63 6.14 11.14
CA TYR A 237 7.76 5.02 11.44
C TYR A 237 8.22 4.38 12.76
N ARG A 238 7.27 3.86 13.53
CA ARG A 238 7.55 3.04 14.72
C ARG A 238 6.36 2.13 14.98
N VAL A 239 6.61 0.83 15.18
CA VAL A 239 5.60 -0.11 15.68
C VAL A 239 5.23 0.31 17.10
N ALA A 240 3.93 0.50 17.38
CA ALA A 240 3.48 0.81 18.73
C ALA A 240 3.68 -0.38 19.67
N GLU A 241 4.16 -0.14 20.88
CA GLU A 241 4.42 -1.20 21.85
C GLU A 241 3.10 -1.83 22.35
N ASN A 242 2.11 -0.98 22.63
CA ASN A 242 0.79 -1.36 23.13
C ASN A 242 -0.26 -1.24 22.01
N PHE A 243 -0.13 -2.07 20.97
CA PHE A 243 -1.05 -2.08 19.83
C PHE A 243 -2.31 -2.90 20.15
N PRO A 244 -3.52 -2.43 19.82
CA PRO A 244 -4.74 -3.20 20.06
C PRO A 244 -4.78 -4.47 19.20
N VAL A 245 -5.13 -5.62 19.79
CA VAL A 245 -5.12 -6.92 19.10
C VAL A 245 -6.48 -7.62 19.17
N ASP A 246 -7.05 -7.90 18.01
CA ASP A 246 -8.23 -8.75 17.88
C ASP A 246 -7.83 -10.16 17.45
N ILE A 247 -8.22 -11.17 18.24
CA ILE A 247 -7.99 -12.58 17.90
C ILE A 247 -9.32 -13.28 17.76
N TYR A 248 -9.67 -13.67 16.54
CA TYR A 248 -10.85 -14.46 16.27
C TYR A 248 -10.50 -15.94 16.11
N PHE A 249 -10.96 -16.77 17.04
CA PHE A 249 -10.77 -18.21 17.00
C PHE A 249 -11.85 -18.85 16.12
N LEU A 250 -11.48 -19.24 14.91
CA LEU A 250 -12.32 -20.03 14.01
C LEU A 250 -11.92 -21.51 14.13
N VAL A 251 -12.82 -22.34 14.67
CA VAL A 251 -12.50 -23.72 15.06
C VAL A 251 -13.38 -24.72 14.33
N ASP A 252 -12.80 -25.85 13.95
CA ASP A 252 -13.53 -27.03 13.48
C ASP A 252 -14.25 -27.73 14.67
N PRO A 253 -15.60 -27.81 14.65
CA PRO A 253 -16.40 -28.46 15.70
C PRO A 253 -16.53 -29.99 15.54
N SER A 254 -15.83 -30.62 14.59
CA SER A 254 -15.87 -32.05 14.33
C SER A 254 -15.50 -32.90 15.55
N TYR A 255 -15.91 -34.17 15.53
CA TYR A 255 -15.65 -35.11 16.62
C TYR A 255 -14.14 -35.28 16.89
N THR A 256 -13.32 -35.30 15.84
CA THR A 256 -11.85 -35.45 15.94
C THR A 256 -11.20 -34.26 16.66
N MET A 257 -11.85 -33.10 16.67
CA MET A 257 -11.34 -31.85 17.27
C MET A 257 -11.80 -31.60 18.71
N ARG A 258 -12.63 -32.48 19.28
CA ARG A 258 -13.20 -32.32 20.65
C ARG A 258 -12.13 -32.15 21.73
N ASN A 259 -11.04 -32.91 21.66
CA ASN A 259 -9.95 -32.84 22.63
C ASN A 259 -9.21 -31.50 22.55
N LEU A 260 -8.89 -31.03 21.34
CA LEU A 260 -8.22 -29.74 21.15
C LEU A 260 -9.10 -28.58 21.63
N ARG A 261 -10.40 -28.64 21.36
CA ARG A 261 -11.36 -27.64 21.86
C ARG A 261 -11.42 -27.60 23.39
N THR A 262 -11.37 -28.77 24.03
CA THR A 262 -11.32 -28.87 25.50
C THR A 262 -10.04 -28.24 26.05
N GLN A 263 -8.89 -28.51 25.42
CA GLN A 263 -7.61 -27.88 25.78
C GLN A 263 -7.63 -26.37 25.57
N LEU A 264 -8.19 -25.88 24.45
CA LEU A 264 -8.34 -24.45 24.17
C LEU A 264 -9.15 -23.75 25.27
N ALA A 265 -10.26 -24.33 25.71
CA ALA A 265 -11.04 -23.78 26.81
C ALA A 265 -10.24 -23.74 28.13
N ASN A 266 -9.40 -24.74 28.39
CA ASN A 266 -8.59 -24.79 29.61
C ASN A 266 -7.42 -23.80 29.58
N LEU A 267 -6.86 -23.53 28.40
CA LEU A 267 -5.75 -22.58 28.19
C LEU A 267 -6.21 -21.13 27.95
N ALA A 268 -7.51 -20.86 27.90
CA ALA A 268 -8.04 -19.54 27.59
C ALA A 268 -7.48 -18.44 28.51
N ASP A 269 -7.37 -18.72 29.81
CA ASP A 269 -6.84 -17.77 30.80
C ASP A 269 -5.33 -17.55 30.64
N ASP A 270 -4.58 -18.60 30.30
CA ASP A 270 -3.13 -18.54 30.05
C ASP A 270 -2.82 -17.76 28.77
N ILE A 271 -3.60 -17.97 27.71
CA ILE A 271 -3.50 -17.21 26.45
C ILE A 271 -3.81 -15.73 26.72
N GLY A 272 -4.91 -15.45 27.43
CA GLY A 272 -5.28 -14.08 27.82
C GLY A 272 -4.19 -13.39 28.65
N THR A 273 -3.59 -14.10 29.61
CA THR A 273 -2.50 -13.58 30.44
C THR A 273 -1.22 -13.34 29.63
N SER A 274 -0.88 -14.26 28.73
CA SER A 274 0.30 -14.12 27.85
C SER A 274 0.17 -12.92 26.92
N ILE A 275 -1.03 -12.68 26.37
CA ILE A 275 -1.29 -11.53 25.49
C ILE A 275 -1.29 -10.23 26.29
N ARG A 276 -1.83 -10.22 27.52
CA ARG A 276 -1.77 -9.04 28.41
C ARG A 276 -0.36 -8.55 28.68
N ASN A 277 0.63 -9.44 28.67
CA ASN A 277 2.03 -9.07 28.82
C ASN A 277 2.61 -8.38 27.58
N LEU A 278 1.93 -8.46 26.43
CA LEU A 278 2.31 -7.82 25.17
C LEU A 278 1.47 -6.57 24.89
N THR A 279 0.16 -6.64 25.11
CA THR A 279 -0.77 -5.52 24.90
C THR A 279 -1.88 -5.53 25.95
N THR A 280 -2.25 -4.34 26.40
CA THR A 280 -3.33 -4.12 27.36
C THR A 280 -4.71 -4.06 26.70
N ASP A 281 -4.76 -3.87 25.38
CA ASP A 281 -6.00 -3.79 24.61
C ASP A 281 -6.10 -5.00 23.67
N PHE A 282 -6.80 -6.04 24.12
CA PHE A 282 -7.03 -7.21 23.29
C PHE A 282 -8.47 -7.71 23.43
N ARG A 283 -8.96 -8.34 22.36
CA ARG A 283 -10.29 -8.93 22.31
C ARG A 283 -10.24 -10.32 21.70
N PHE A 284 -11.02 -11.23 22.26
CA PHE A 284 -11.26 -12.56 21.72
C PHE A 284 -12.63 -12.65 21.08
N GLY A 285 -12.67 -13.24 19.89
CA GLY A 285 -13.89 -13.64 19.19
C GLY A 285 -13.86 -15.14 18.94
N TYR A 286 -15.03 -15.74 18.72
CA TYR A 286 -15.12 -17.18 18.52
C TYR A 286 -16.23 -17.56 17.55
N GLY A 287 -15.94 -18.55 16.71
CA GLY A 287 -16.89 -19.16 15.81
C GLY A 287 -16.46 -20.56 15.40
N THR A 288 -17.39 -21.28 14.77
CA THR A 288 -17.13 -22.63 14.27
C THR A 288 -17.44 -22.73 12.80
N SER A 289 -16.61 -23.44 12.05
CA SER A 289 -16.85 -23.75 10.64
C SER A 289 -16.73 -25.25 10.43
N MET A 290 -17.75 -25.85 9.83
CA MET A 290 -17.71 -27.22 9.34
C MET A 290 -17.79 -27.16 7.80
N ASP A 291 -18.70 -27.89 7.17
CA ASP A 291 -18.89 -27.91 5.72
C ASP A 291 -20.33 -27.53 5.30
N LYS A 292 -20.53 -27.31 4.00
CA LYS A 292 -21.80 -26.97 3.39
C LYS A 292 -22.83 -28.08 3.65
N VAL A 293 -24.02 -27.68 4.07
CA VAL A 293 -25.15 -28.58 4.38
C VAL A 293 -25.82 -29.02 3.07
N THR A 294 -25.07 -29.72 2.23
CA THR A 294 -25.51 -30.26 0.95
C THR A 294 -24.72 -31.52 0.62
N LEU A 295 -25.29 -32.38 -0.22
CA LEU A 295 -24.53 -33.49 -0.82
C LEU A 295 -23.42 -32.93 -1.73
N PRO A 296 -22.26 -33.59 -1.81
CA PRO A 296 -21.89 -34.84 -1.15
C PRO A 296 -21.30 -34.69 0.27
N TYR A 297 -21.11 -33.46 0.76
CA TYR A 297 -20.40 -33.15 2.01
C TYR A 297 -21.19 -33.57 3.26
N THR A 298 -22.50 -33.33 3.27
CA THR A 298 -23.37 -33.64 4.41
C THR A 298 -24.47 -34.63 4.01
N HIS A 299 -24.80 -35.57 4.90
CA HIS A 299 -25.99 -36.41 4.74
C HIS A 299 -27.26 -35.58 4.97
N THR A 300 -28.05 -35.37 3.91
CA THR A 300 -29.23 -34.47 3.94
C THR A 300 -30.55 -35.18 4.28
N THR A 301 -30.52 -36.41 4.80
CA THR A 301 -31.73 -37.08 5.29
C THR A 301 -32.16 -36.46 6.62
N PRO A 302 -33.47 -36.37 6.92
CA PRO A 302 -33.97 -35.69 8.12
C PRO A 302 -33.35 -36.17 9.44
N GLU A 303 -33.03 -37.46 9.53
CA GLU A 303 -32.35 -38.06 10.68
C GLU A 303 -30.94 -37.49 10.88
N TYR A 304 -30.13 -37.44 9.83
CA TYR A 304 -28.75 -36.94 9.89
C TYR A 304 -28.67 -35.42 10.01
N LEU A 305 -29.68 -34.69 9.53
CA LEU A 305 -29.77 -33.24 9.75
C LEU A 305 -30.10 -32.90 11.21
N GLN A 306 -30.79 -33.77 11.93
CA GLN A 306 -31.07 -33.59 13.37
C GLN A 306 -29.91 -34.06 14.24
N ASN A 307 -29.32 -35.21 13.91
CA ASN A 307 -28.14 -35.75 14.57
C ASN A 307 -27.22 -36.40 13.54
N PRO A 308 -26.10 -35.75 13.14
CA PRO A 308 -25.19 -36.29 12.14
C PRO A 308 -24.33 -37.46 12.66
N CYS A 309 -24.47 -37.84 13.94
CA CYS A 309 -23.78 -38.95 14.58
C CYS A 309 -24.72 -40.10 14.98
N PRO A 310 -25.55 -40.68 14.08
CA PRO A 310 -26.59 -41.63 14.49
C PRO A 310 -26.04 -43.02 14.88
N GLY A 311 -24.81 -43.36 14.48
CA GLY A 311 -24.21 -44.67 14.71
C GLY A 311 -23.66 -44.89 16.12
N ASP A 312 -23.60 -43.84 16.95
CA ASP A 312 -23.09 -43.92 18.32
C ASP A 312 -24.21 -43.51 19.30
N SER A 313 -24.82 -44.50 19.95
CA SER A 313 -25.88 -44.29 20.95
C SER A 313 -25.45 -43.45 22.16
N SER A 314 -24.14 -43.27 22.37
CA SER A 314 -23.59 -42.47 23.47
C SER A 314 -23.31 -41.01 23.07
N LEU A 315 -23.49 -40.65 21.79
CA LEU A 315 -23.13 -39.34 21.25
C LEU A 315 -24.31 -38.71 20.50
N THR A 316 -24.85 -37.63 21.04
CA THR A 316 -25.76 -36.74 20.32
C THR A 316 -24.96 -35.56 19.78
N CYS A 317 -24.97 -35.38 18.47
CA CYS A 317 -24.29 -34.28 17.79
C CYS A 317 -25.28 -33.16 17.41
N ALA A 318 -24.78 -31.93 17.40
CA ALA A 318 -25.55 -30.79 16.92
C ALA A 318 -25.76 -30.87 15.39
N PRO A 319 -26.85 -30.28 14.87
CA PRO A 319 -27.10 -30.18 13.44
C PRO A 319 -25.90 -29.62 12.65
N PRO A 320 -25.66 -30.10 11.42
CA PRO A 320 -24.55 -29.61 10.60
C PRO A 320 -24.78 -28.16 10.15
N HIS A 321 -23.70 -27.39 10.09
CA HIS A 321 -23.69 -25.99 9.61
C HIS A 321 -22.38 -25.67 8.90
N SER A 322 -22.40 -24.80 7.89
CA SER A 322 -21.16 -24.36 7.21
C SER A 322 -20.32 -23.44 8.10
N PHE A 323 -20.92 -22.35 8.59
CA PHE A 323 -20.30 -21.40 9.51
C PHE A 323 -21.32 -20.96 10.56
N LEU A 324 -20.86 -20.82 11.81
CA LEU A 324 -21.65 -20.27 12.90
C LEU A 324 -20.76 -19.34 13.74
N HIS A 325 -21.13 -18.06 13.75
CA HIS A 325 -20.58 -17.10 14.70
C HIS A 325 -21.13 -17.40 16.11
N ARG A 326 -20.26 -17.40 17.12
CA ARG A 326 -20.62 -17.78 18.50
C ARG A 326 -20.36 -16.70 19.54
N LEU A 327 -19.34 -15.86 19.34
CA LEU A 327 -18.97 -14.81 20.28
C LEU A 327 -18.36 -13.61 19.57
N ASN A 328 -18.97 -12.44 19.78
CA ASN A 328 -18.44 -11.14 19.37
C ASN A 328 -17.10 -10.84 20.06
N LEU A 329 -16.23 -10.09 19.36
CA LEU A 329 -14.96 -9.63 19.92
C LEU A 329 -15.17 -8.96 21.28
N THR A 330 -14.60 -9.55 22.33
CA THR A 330 -14.73 -9.07 23.71
C THR A 330 -13.42 -9.22 24.47
N ASN A 331 -13.14 -8.31 25.41
CA ASN A 331 -12.03 -8.44 26.36
C ASN A 331 -12.35 -9.40 27.52
N ASN A 332 -13.58 -9.93 27.57
CA ASN A 332 -14.01 -10.88 28.59
C ASN A 332 -13.54 -12.31 28.23
N VAL A 333 -12.37 -12.68 28.73
CA VAL A 333 -11.78 -14.03 28.55
C VAL A 333 -12.70 -15.13 29.10
N GLN A 334 -13.50 -14.83 30.13
CA GLN A 334 -14.45 -15.79 30.68
C GLN A 334 -15.57 -16.11 29.69
N ALA A 335 -16.13 -15.09 29.02
CA ALA A 335 -17.13 -15.28 27.98
C ALA A 335 -16.58 -16.09 26.80
N PHE A 336 -15.31 -15.87 26.43
CA PHE A 336 -14.62 -16.70 25.44
C PHE A 336 -14.53 -18.15 25.89
N ARG A 337 -14.04 -18.41 27.11
CA ARG A 337 -13.94 -19.76 27.67
C ARG A 337 -15.28 -20.48 27.69
N GLU A 338 -16.34 -19.78 28.10
CA GLU A 338 -17.71 -20.31 28.12
C GLU A 338 -18.22 -20.63 26.72
N ALA A 339 -18.00 -19.75 25.74
CA ALA A 339 -18.39 -19.98 24.35
C ALA A 339 -17.70 -21.23 23.75
N VAL A 340 -16.42 -21.43 24.04
CA VAL A 340 -15.66 -22.62 23.58
C VAL A 340 -16.19 -23.90 24.23
N ARG A 341 -16.52 -23.86 25.53
CA ARG A 341 -17.10 -25.01 26.26
C ARG A 341 -18.49 -25.35 25.78
N ALA A 342 -19.31 -24.35 25.50
CA ALA A 342 -20.70 -24.50 25.04
C ALA A 342 -20.82 -25.02 23.59
N THR A 343 -19.72 -25.04 22.82
CA THR A 343 -19.74 -25.63 21.49
C THR A 343 -20.09 -27.11 21.55
N GLU A 344 -21.08 -27.51 20.77
CA GLU A 344 -21.43 -28.91 20.60
C GLU A 344 -20.64 -29.50 19.43
N THR A 345 -20.40 -30.81 19.49
CA THR A 345 -19.76 -31.52 18.37
C THR A 345 -20.78 -31.74 17.26
N THR A 346 -20.34 -31.58 16.01
CA THR A 346 -21.11 -31.91 14.80
C THR A 346 -20.29 -32.84 13.90
N ALA A 347 -20.87 -33.25 12.78
CA ALA A 347 -20.22 -34.14 11.81
C ALA A 347 -20.74 -33.90 10.38
N ASN A 348 -19.88 -34.22 9.42
CA ASN A 348 -20.12 -34.28 7.99
C ASN A 348 -19.76 -35.70 7.48
N ARG A 349 -19.83 -35.91 6.17
CA ARG A 349 -19.61 -37.21 5.54
C ARG A 349 -18.17 -37.41 5.07
N ASP A 350 -17.57 -36.36 4.52
CA ASP A 350 -16.22 -36.39 4.00
C ASP A 350 -15.19 -36.02 5.05
N LYS A 351 -13.90 -36.05 4.67
CA LYS A 351 -12.78 -35.76 5.59
C LYS A 351 -12.32 -34.31 5.53
N THR A 352 -12.71 -33.62 4.46
CA THR A 352 -12.32 -32.24 4.20
C THR A 352 -13.39 -31.33 4.73
N GLU A 353 -12.99 -30.24 5.38
CA GLU A 353 -13.93 -29.28 5.98
C GLU A 353 -13.99 -27.99 5.18
N GLY A 354 -15.14 -27.31 5.25
CA GLY A 354 -15.41 -26.04 4.59
C GLY A 354 -14.88 -24.81 5.34
N LEU A 355 -13.73 -24.90 6.03
CA LEU A 355 -13.21 -23.84 6.90
C LEU A 355 -13.01 -22.49 6.18
N LEU A 356 -12.73 -22.50 4.87
CA LEU A 356 -12.56 -21.28 4.08
C LEU A 356 -13.84 -20.45 3.95
N ASP A 357 -15.03 -21.06 4.04
CA ASP A 357 -16.29 -20.31 4.12
C ASP A 357 -16.29 -19.48 5.42
N GLY A 358 -15.92 -20.09 6.54
CA GLY A 358 -15.81 -19.41 7.83
C GLY A 358 -14.79 -18.29 7.81
N VAL A 359 -13.61 -18.50 7.19
CA VAL A 359 -12.60 -17.44 7.05
C VAL A 359 -13.16 -16.26 6.26
N MET A 360 -13.86 -16.52 5.15
CA MET A 360 -14.50 -15.47 4.37
C MET A 360 -15.54 -14.72 5.20
N GLN A 361 -16.44 -15.43 5.88
CA GLN A 361 -17.48 -14.80 6.71
C GLN A 361 -16.88 -13.94 7.83
N VAL A 362 -15.86 -14.43 8.53
CA VAL A 362 -15.17 -13.65 9.58
C VAL A 362 -14.50 -12.41 9.01
N ALA A 363 -13.92 -12.50 7.81
CA ALA A 363 -13.23 -11.37 7.20
C ALA A 363 -14.18 -10.28 6.66
N VAL A 364 -15.37 -10.64 6.18
CA VAL A 364 -16.31 -9.69 5.54
C VAL A 364 -17.42 -9.20 6.46
N CYS A 365 -17.84 -10.00 7.44
CA CYS A 365 -18.86 -9.62 8.39
C CYS A 365 -18.21 -8.76 9.50
N GLY A 366 -18.20 -7.44 9.29
CA GLY A 366 -17.79 -6.46 10.30
C GLY A 366 -18.76 -6.35 11.47
N THR A 367 -18.78 -5.20 12.15
CA THR A 367 -19.70 -4.93 13.27
C THR A 367 -21.16 -4.85 12.80
N GLN A 368 -21.82 -5.99 12.65
CA GLN A 368 -23.27 -6.10 12.62
C GLN A 368 -23.78 -6.54 13.99
#